data_AF-A0A7V2G0R1-F1
#
_entry.id   AF-A0A7V2G0R1-F1
#
_cell.length_a   1.000
_cell.length_b   1.000
_cell.length_c   1.000
_cell.angle_alpha   90.00
_cell.angle_beta   90.00
_cell.angle_gamma   90.00
#
_symmetry.space_group_name_H-M   'P 1'
#
loop_
_entity.id
_entity.type
_entity.pdbx_description
1 polymer ?
#
loop_
_entity_poly.entity_id
_entity_poly.type
_entity_poly.pdbx_seq_one_letter_code
_entity_poly.pdbx_strand_id
1 'polypeptide(L)'
;MAQPGLASAGGWPAVSRRLGALARLEATGWPLLAARLAVGATLILYSFAKLVQPFDFLKELNNYRVLPAQPPQVLNLTALLMPWAELVLGTALLLGLLVRGAAGLVVLMLTVFTAAIVHRAIGVQQAESVAFCAVQFDCGCGTGVVNICKKLVQNAALVALGLVVLFSNSRRFCLSRWISGGQDRR
;
A
#
# COMPACT_ATOMS: atom_id res chain seq x y z
N MET A 1 22.82 -24.81 55.12
CA MET A 1 23.32 -23.88 54.09
C MET A 1 22.20 -23.65 53.08
N ALA A 2 21.93 -22.38 52.79
CA ALA A 2 20.71 -21.87 52.16
C ALA A 2 20.52 -22.27 50.69
N GLN A 3 19.26 -22.41 50.26
CA GLN A 3 18.85 -21.94 48.91
C GLN A 3 18.35 -20.50 49.06
N PRO A 4 18.55 -19.62 48.07
CA PRO A 4 17.36 -19.26 47.27
C PRO A 4 17.62 -18.87 45.80
N GLY A 5 16.68 -19.28 44.94
CA GLY A 5 15.92 -18.37 44.07
C GLY A 5 16.64 -17.52 43.03
N LEU A 6 16.62 -17.99 41.79
CA LEU A 6 16.66 -17.14 40.59
C LEU A 6 15.44 -17.44 39.70
N ALA A 7 14.26 -17.15 40.26
CA ALA A 7 13.08 -16.87 39.45
C ALA A 7 13.12 -15.39 39.07
N SER A 8 13.69 -15.05 37.92
CA SER A 8 13.54 -13.73 37.32
C SER A 8 12.13 -13.60 36.72
N ALA A 9 11.14 -13.46 37.60
CA ALA A 9 9.82 -12.94 37.29
C ALA A 9 9.93 -11.42 37.00
N GLY A 10 10.59 -11.07 35.90
CA GLY A 10 10.83 -9.70 35.46
C GLY A 10 9.86 -9.26 34.37
N GLY A 11 8.65 -8.87 34.76
CA GLY A 11 7.97 -7.68 34.22
C GLY A 11 7.58 -7.59 32.74
N TRP A 12 6.81 -8.53 32.17
CA TRP A 12 6.04 -8.24 30.92
C TRP A 12 4.61 -8.82 30.83
N PRO A 13 3.78 -8.86 31.90
CA PRO A 13 2.42 -9.39 31.81
C PRO A 13 1.50 -8.55 30.89
N ALA A 14 1.78 -7.25 30.70
CA ALA A 14 0.98 -6.38 29.83
C ALA A 14 1.29 -6.58 28.34
N VAL A 15 2.56 -6.79 27.98
CA VAL A 15 2.99 -7.03 26.59
C VAL A 15 2.55 -8.41 26.12
N SER A 16 2.69 -9.45 26.96
CA SER A 16 2.22 -10.80 26.61
C SER A 16 0.70 -10.86 26.40
N ARG A 17 -0.09 -10.13 27.22
CA ARG A 17 -1.55 -10.00 27.03
C ARG A 17 -1.92 -9.26 25.74
N ARG A 18 -1.20 -8.18 25.38
CA ARG A 18 -1.42 -7.43 24.13
C ARG A 18 -1.10 -8.29 22.90
N LEU A 19 0.02 -9.01 22.91
CA LEU A 19 0.37 -9.94 21.84
C LEU A 19 -0.68 -11.07 21.71
N GLY A 20 -1.17 -11.59 22.83
CA GLY A 20 -2.26 -12.57 22.83
C GLY A 20 -3.59 -12.04 22.29
N ALA A 21 -3.96 -10.79 22.58
CA ALA A 21 -5.16 -10.16 22.04
C ALA A 21 -5.06 -9.88 20.54
N LEU A 22 -3.90 -9.41 20.06
CA LEU A 22 -3.63 -9.20 18.63
C LEU A 22 -3.69 -10.53 17.86
N ALA A 23 -3.07 -11.59 18.38
CA ALA A 23 -3.13 -12.91 17.77
C ALA A 23 -4.57 -13.46 17.68
N ARG A 24 -5.41 -13.20 18.70
CA ARG A 24 -6.83 -13.57 18.69
C ARG A 24 -7.63 -12.77 17.64
N LEU A 25 -7.34 -11.47 17.49
CA LEU A 25 -7.96 -10.64 16.45
C LEU A 25 -7.56 -11.08 15.05
N GLU A 26 -6.29 -11.40 14.82
CA GLU A 26 -5.82 -11.96 13.54
C GLU A 26 -6.48 -13.29 13.22
N ALA A 27 -6.72 -14.13 14.23
CA ALA A 27 -7.41 -15.41 14.06
C ALA A 27 -8.85 -15.26 13.55
N THR A 28 -9.50 -14.11 13.78
CA THR A 28 -10.86 -13.85 13.25
C THR A 28 -10.87 -13.65 11.73
N GLY A 29 -9.77 -13.17 11.14
CA GLY A 29 -9.66 -12.88 9.70
C GLY A 29 -10.36 -11.59 9.22
N TRP A 30 -11.15 -10.92 10.07
CA TRP A 30 -11.81 -9.65 9.74
C TRP A 30 -10.83 -8.50 9.47
N PRO A 31 -9.75 -8.31 10.26
CA PRO A 31 -8.79 -7.24 9.99
C PRO A 31 -8.12 -7.39 8.62
N LEU A 32 -7.77 -8.62 8.25
CA LEU A 32 -7.19 -8.94 6.94
C LEU A 32 -8.18 -8.65 5.81
N LEU A 33 -9.45 -9.05 5.96
CA LEU A 33 -10.48 -8.79 4.98
C LEU A 33 -10.68 -7.27 4.79
N ALA A 34 -10.84 -6.52 5.87
CA ALA A 34 -11.00 -5.07 5.82
C ALA A 34 -9.81 -4.38 5.15
N ALA A 35 -8.57 -4.77 5.50
CA ALA A 35 -7.37 -4.22 4.89
C ALA A 35 -7.30 -4.51 3.38
N ARG A 36 -7.63 -5.74 2.95
CA ARG A 36 -7.69 -6.11 1.53
C ARG A 36 -8.75 -5.32 0.76
N LEU A 37 -9.95 -5.18 1.32
CA LEU A 37 -11.02 -4.42 0.70
C LEU A 37 -10.65 -2.95 0.56
N ALA A 38 -10.11 -2.33 1.63
CA ALA A 38 -9.71 -0.93 1.61
C ALA A 38 -8.59 -0.65 0.60
N VAL A 39 -7.51 -1.44 0.63
CA VAL A 39 -6.37 -1.27 -0.28
C VAL A 39 -6.77 -1.59 -1.73
N GLY A 40 -7.45 -2.71 -1.95
CA GLY A 40 -7.87 -3.15 -3.27
C GLY A 40 -8.85 -2.19 -3.94
N ALA A 41 -9.89 -1.74 -3.22
CA ALA A 41 -10.85 -0.77 -3.74
C ALA A 41 -10.18 0.57 -4.07
N THR A 42 -9.27 1.06 -3.22
CA THR A 42 -8.57 2.33 -3.46
C THR A 42 -7.70 2.27 -4.71
N LEU A 43 -6.94 1.18 -4.91
CA LEU A 43 -6.14 0.97 -6.12
C LEU A 43 -7.00 0.93 -7.38
N ILE A 44 -8.14 0.23 -7.32
CA ILE A 44 -9.06 0.14 -8.45
C ILE A 44 -9.61 1.53 -8.79
N LEU A 45 -10.06 2.30 -7.81
CA LEU A 45 -10.56 3.66 -8.02
C LEU A 45 -9.51 4.57 -8.66
N TYR A 46 -8.25 4.53 -8.18
CA TYR A 46 -7.16 5.29 -8.77
C TYR A 46 -6.80 4.83 -10.18
N SER A 47 -6.78 3.52 -10.41
CA SER A 47 -6.48 2.96 -11.73
C SER A 47 -7.50 3.41 -12.77
N PHE A 48 -8.81 3.40 -12.43
CA PHE A 48 -9.86 3.86 -13.32
C PHE A 48 -9.69 5.34 -13.65
N ALA A 49 -9.42 6.18 -12.66
CA ALA A 49 -9.22 7.61 -12.92
C ALA A 49 -8.05 7.88 -13.88
N LYS A 50 -6.96 7.10 -13.78
CA LYS A 50 -5.82 7.19 -14.72
C LYS A 50 -6.12 6.62 -16.11
N LEU A 51 -6.93 5.57 -16.19
CA LEU A 51 -7.32 4.95 -17.47
C LEU A 51 -8.32 5.81 -18.26
N VAL A 52 -9.18 6.58 -17.58
CA VAL A 52 -10.14 7.48 -18.24
C VAL A 52 -9.42 8.67 -18.87
N GLN A 53 -8.36 9.20 -18.24
CA GLN A 53 -7.59 10.34 -18.72
C GLN A 53 -6.08 10.03 -18.82
N PRO A 54 -5.66 9.16 -19.76
CA PRO A 54 -4.27 8.70 -19.83
C PRO A 54 -3.28 9.82 -20.17
N PHE A 55 -3.70 10.83 -20.95
CA PHE A 55 -2.85 11.96 -21.32
C PHE A 55 -2.56 12.90 -20.15
N ASP A 56 -3.51 13.09 -19.24
CA ASP A 56 -3.30 13.93 -18.06
C ASP A 56 -2.43 13.21 -17.05
N PHE A 57 -2.62 11.89 -16.88
CA PHE A 57 -1.70 11.09 -16.08
C PHE A 57 -0.26 11.10 -16.64
N LEU A 58 -0.08 11.05 -17.96
CA LEU A 58 1.23 11.16 -18.60
C LEU A 58 1.91 12.50 -18.30
N LYS A 59 1.18 13.63 -18.42
CA LYS A 59 1.70 14.97 -18.06
C LYS A 59 2.12 15.01 -16.59
N GLU A 60 1.30 14.41 -15.73
CA GLU A 60 1.54 14.43 -14.29
C GLU A 60 2.73 13.58 -13.93
N LEU A 61 2.91 12.43 -14.58
CA LEU A 61 4.11 11.60 -14.46
C LEU A 61 5.37 12.34 -14.93
N ASN A 62 5.29 13.08 -16.03
CA ASN A 62 6.41 13.90 -16.53
C ASN A 62 6.79 15.03 -15.56
N ASN A 63 5.79 15.59 -14.85
CA ASN A 63 6.01 16.64 -13.86
C ASN A 63 6.83 16.19 -12.64
N TYR A 64 6.94 14.88 -12.38
CA TYR A 64 7.83 14.36 -11.34
C TYR A 64 9.32 14.47 -11.70
N ARG A 65 9.67 14.52 -12.99
CA ARG A 65 11.05 14.55 -13.49
C ARG A 65 11.95 13.42 -12.95
N VAL A 66 11.35 12.32 -12.47
CA VAL A 66 12.06 11.12 -11.98
C VAL A 66 12.33 10.09 -13.07
N LEU A 67 11.55 10.11 -14.14
CA LEU A 67 11.74 9.24 -15.31
C LEU A 67 12.42 10.03 -16.43
N PRO A 68 13.32 9.39 -17.21
CA PRO A 68 13.95 10.04 -18.35
C PRO A 68 12.89 10.38 -19.41
N ALA A 69 12.90 11.63 -19.88
CA ALA A 69 12.05 12.08 -20.99
C ALA A 69 12.49 11.48 -22.34
N GLN A 70 13.74 11.00 -22.42
CA GLN A 70 14.32 10.38 -23.59
C GLN A 70 15.01 9.08 -23.17
N PRO A 71 14.68 7.93 -23.78
CA PRO A 71 13.70 7.75 -24.87
C PRO A 71 12.25 7.85 -24.34
N PRO A 72 11.31 8.49 -25.09
CA PRO A 72 9.93 8.76 -24.64
C PRO A 72 9.12 7.50 -24.30
N GLN A 73 9.55 6.35 -24.80
CA GLN A 73 8.98 5.03 -24.54
C GLN A 73 8.93 4.72 -23.04
N VAL A 74 9.91 5.14 -22.25
CA VAL A 74 9.94 4.83 -20.80
C VAL A 74 8.78 5.51 -20.07
N LEU A 75 8.58 6.80 -20.33
CA LEU A 75 7.49 7.58 -19.75
C LEU A 75 6.13 7.03 -20.21
N ASN A 76 5.97 6.80 -21.51
CA ASN A 76 4.71 6.30 -22.09
C ASN A 76 4.35 4.91 -21.58
N LEU A 77 5.31 3.98 -21.53
CA LEU A 77 5.09 2.64 -21.02
C LEU A 77 4.76 2.65 -19.53
N THR A 78 5.40 3.53 -18.75
CA THR A 78 5.07 3.63 -17.32
C THR A 78 3.67 4.21 -17.11
N ALA A 79 3.30 5.22 -17.89
CA ALA A 79 1.96 5.80 -17.86
C ALA A 79 0.87 4.78 -18.27
N LEU A 80 1.19 3.86 -19.18
CA LEU A 80 0.29 2.77 -19.59
C LEU A 80 0.25 1.63 -18.57
N LEU A 81 1.40 1.11 -18.16
CA LEU A 81 1.50 -0.12 -17.37
C LEU A 81 1.08 0.09 -15.91
N MET A 82 1.35 1.26 -15.34
CA MET A 82 1.06 1.51 -13.92
C MET A 82 -0.44 1.40 -13.58
N PRO A 83 -1.38 2.04 -14.31
CA PRO A 83 -2.81 1.86 -14.06
C PRO A 83 -3.27 0.40 -14.20
N TRP A 84 -2.77 -0.33 -15.20
CA TRP A 84 -3.09 -1.75 -15.36
C TRP A 84 -2.56 -2.60 -14.19
N ALA A 85 -1.35 -2.32 -13.71
CA ALA A 85 -0.81 -2.97 -12.52
C ALA A 85 -1.67 -2.69 -11.29
N GLU A 86 -2.10 -1.44 -11.07
CA GLU A 86 -3.00 -1.06 -9.97
C GLU A 86 -4.33 -1.83 -10.03
N LEU A 87 -4.93 -1.91 -11.22
CA LEU A 87 -6.19 -2.61 -11.44
C LEU A 87 -6.06 -4.11 -11.17
N VAL A 88 -5.03 -4.76 -11.72
CA VAL A 88 -4.80 -6.20 -11.55
C VAL A 88 -4.50 -6.54 -10.10
N LEU A 89 -3.60 -5.80 -9.46
CA LEU A 89 -3.23 -6.04 -8.06
C LEU A 89 -4.39 -5.73 -7.10
N GLY A 90 -5.12 -4.65 -7.34
CA GLY A 90 -6.30 -4.29 -6.56
C GLY A 90 -7.39 -5.37 -6.66
N THR A 91 -7.65 -5.87 -7.87
CA THR A 91 -8.62 -6.95 -8.12
C THR A 91 -8.17 -8.26 -7.46
N ALA A 92 -6.89 -8.60 -7.56
CA ALA A 92 -6.34 -9.78 -6.89
C ALA A 92 -6.51 -9.72 -5.36
N LEU A 93 -6.30 -8.55 -4.75
CA LEU A 93 -6.52 -8.34 -3.31
C LEU A 93 -8.01 -8.44 -2.94
N LEU A 94 -8.92 -7.87 -3.73
CA LEU A 94 -10.36 -7.99 -3.51
C LEU A 94 -10.80 -9.46 -3.55
N LEU A 95 -10.43 -10.17 -4.62
CA LEU A 95 -10.81 -11.58 -4.81
C LEU A 95 -10.07 -12.54 -3.86
N GLY A 96 -8.93 -12.13 -3.31
CA GLY A 96 -8.13 -12.98 -2.43
C GLY A 96 -7.28 -14.00 -3.19
N LEU A 97 -6.83 -13.62 -4.37
CA LEU A 97 -5.94 -14.38 -5.24
C LEU A 97 -4.50 -13.89 -5.04
N LEU A 98 -3.55 -14.81 -4.92
CA LEU A 98 -2.11 -14.51 -4.76
C LEU A 98 -1.82 -13.39 -3.73
N VAL A 99 -2.60 -13.34 -2.63
CA VAL A 99 -2.69 -12.19 -1.71
C VAL A 99 -1.34 -11.67 -1.24
N ARG A 100 -0.42 -12.56 -0.85
CA ARG A 100 0.91 -12.16 -0.38
C ARG A 100 1.75 -11.52 -1.49
N GLY A 101 1.73 -12.08 -2.70
CA GLY A 101 2.43 -11.52 -3.85
C GLY A 101 1.84 -10.17 -4.26
N ALA A 102 0.51 -10.09 -4.33
CA ALA A 102 -0.19 -8.86 -4.66
C ALA A 102 0.08 -7.75 -3.62
N ALA A 103 0.02 -8.07 -2.32
CA ALA A 103 0.31 -7.12 -1.26
C ALA A 103 1.76 -6.62 -1.28
N GLY A 104 2.72 -7.50 -1.52
CA GLY A 104 4.13 -7.11 -1.65
C GLY A 104 4.37 -6.13 -2.79
N LEU A 105 3.81 -6.40 -3.97
CA LEU A 105 3.90 -5.51 -5.13
C LEU A 105 3.19 -4.17 -4.87
N VAL A 106 2.01 -4.19 -4.24
CA VAL A 106 1.28 -2.96 -3.87
C VAL A 106 2.08 -2.10 -2.90
N VAL A 107 2.65 -2.69 -1.85
CA VAL A 107 3.49 -1.97 -0.88
C VAL A 107 4.69 -1.35 -1.57
N LEU A 108 5.38 -2.10 -2.43
CA LEU A 108 6.51 -1.60 -3.21
C LEU A 108 6.09 -0.40 -4.07
N MET A 109 5.01 -0.56 -4.85
CA MET A 109 4.54 0.47 -5.77
C MET A 109 4.10 1.75 -5.04
N LEU A 110 3.34 1.62 -3.95
CA LEU A 110 2.93 2.74 -3.11
C LEU A 110 4.12 3.45 -2.46
N THR A 111 5.13 2.70 -2.04
CA THR A 111 6.34 3.28 -1.42
C THR A 111 7.14 4.09 -2.43
N VAL A 112 7.40 3.52 -3.62
CA VAL A 112 8.11 4.21 -4.71
C VAL A 112 7.32 5.47 -5.15
N PHE A 113 6.01 5.35 -5.30
CA PHE A 113 5.17 6.48 -5.69
C PHE A 113 5.13 7.58 -4.61
N THR A 114 5.12 7.19 -3.33
CA THR A 114 5.20 8.15 -2.21
C THR A 114 6.54 8.87 -2.19
N ALA A 115 7.65 8.16 -2.47
CA ALA A 115 8.96 8.79 -2.60
C ALA A 115 8.99 9.82 -3.74
N ALA A 116 8.39 9.50 -4.90
CA ALA A 116 8.26 10.44 -6.01
C ALA A 116 7.43 11.69 -5.63
N ILE A 117 6.32 11.50 -4.90
CA ILE A 117 5.49 12.59 -4.34
C ILE A 117 6.32 13.49 -3.41
N VAL A 118 7.08 12.91 -2.50
CA VAL A 118 7.96 13.68 -1.59
C VAL A 118 9.01 14.46 -2.36
N HIS A 119 9.67 13.83 -3.35
CA HIS A 119 10.68 14.49 -4.19
C HIS A 119 10.11 15.71 -4.91
N ARG A 120 8.95 15.56 -5.57
CA ARG A 120 8.27 16.67 -6.24
C ARG A 120 7.85 17.76 -5.26
N ALA A 121 7.34 17.38 -4.09
CA ALA A 121 6.92 18.33 -3.07
C ALA A 121 8.07 19.19 -2.53
N ILE A 122 9.25 18.59 -2.32
CA ILE A 122 10.46 19.34 -1.93
C ILE A 122 10.84 20.35 -3.02
N GLY A 123 10.76 19.95 -4.30
CA GLY A 123 11.02 20.87 -5.42
C GLY A 123 10.06 22.06 -5.44
N VAL A 124 8.76 21.83 -5.26
CA VAL A 124 7.75 22.91 -5.20
C VAL A 124 7.95 23.79 -3.96
N GLN A 125 8.24 23.19 -2.81
CA GLN A 125 8.53 23.91 -1.57
C GLN A 125 9.68 24.92 -1.76
N GLN A 126 10.75 24.49 -2.43
CA GLN A 126 11.91 25.34 -2.70
C GLN A 126 11.61 26.43 -3.73
N ALA A 127 10.83 26.12 -4.77
CA ALA A 127 10.48 27.07 -5.81
C ALA A 127 9.52 28.18 -5.33
N GLU A 128 8.56 27.83 -4.47
CA GLU A 128 7.52 28.75 -3.99
C GLU A 128 7.80 29.33 -2.59
N SER A 129 8.85 28.86 -1.91
CA SER A 129 9.22 29.27 -0.54
C SER A 129 8.10 29.10 0.51
N VAL A 130 7.25 28.09 0.32
CA VAL A 130 6.13 27.76 1.22
C VAL A 130 6.50 26.67 2.22
N ALA A 131 5.72 26.53 3.30
CA ALA A 131 5.87 25.40 4.22
C ALA A 131 5.54 24.06 3.51
N PHE A 132 6.20 22.97 3.89
CA PHE A 132 6.00 21.65 3.25
C PHE A 132 4.52 21.24 3.21
N CYS A 133 3.80 21.31 4.33
CA CYS A 133 2.38 20.96 4.35
C CYS A 133 1.45 21.97 3.67
N ALA A 134 1.95 23.11 3.19
CA ALA A 134 1.17 24.05 2.37
C ALA A 134 1.27 23.74 0.86
N VAL A 135 2.20 22.88 0.44
CA VAL A 135 2.38 22.48 -0.96
C VAL A 135 1.14 21.74 -1.47
N GLN A 136 0.69 22.14 -2.67
CA GLN A 136 -0.47 21.59 -3.36
C GLN A 136 -0.15 21.36 -4.84
N PHE A 137 -0.35 20.15 -5.33
CA PHE A 137 -0.26 19.83 -6.76
C PHE A 137 -1.08 18.57 -7.08
N ASP A 138 -1.34 18.34 -8.36
CA ASP A 138 -1.96 17.08 -8.79
C ASP A 138 -0.94 15.94 -8.74
N CYS A 139 -1.19 14.99 -7.84
CA CYS A 139 -0.37 13.81 -7.63
C CYS A 139 -0.64 12.69 -8.62
N GLY A 140 -1.52 12.87 -9.62
CA GLY A 140 -1.85 11.86 -10.62
C GLY A 140 -2.74 10.72 -10.11
N CYS A 141 -3.40 10.89 -8.96
CA CYS A 141 -4.39 9.92 -8.44
C CYS A 141 -5.81 10.15 -8.95
N GLY A 142 -6.02 11.13 -9.84
CA GLY A 142 -7.33 11.45 -10.42
C GLY A 142 -8.29 12.20 -9.50
N THR A 143 -7.79 12.74 -8.39
CA THR A 143 -8.54 13.56 -7.43
C THR A 143 -8.28 15.06 -7.60
N GLY A 144 -7.59 15.45 -8.67
CA GLY A 144 -7.14 16.82 -8.88
C GLY A 144 -6.01 17.24 -7.93
N VAL A 145 -5.88 18.56 -7.78
CA VAL A 145 -4.91 19.18 -6.86
C VAL A 145 -5.24 18.81 -5.42
N VAL A 146 -4.26 18.27 -4.70
CA VAL A 146 -4.41 17.84 -3.31
C VAL A 146 -3.30 18.41 -2.42
N ASN A 147 -3.62 18.55 -1.14
CA ASN A 147 -2.63 18.87 -0.12
C ASN A 147 -1.65 17.70 0.08
N ILE A 148 -0.35 18.02 0.11
CA ILE A 148 0.70 17.01 0.16
C ILE A 148 0.68 16.19 1.45
N CYS A 149 0.48 16.81 2.61
CA CYS A 149 0.52 16.11 3.89
C CYS A 149 -0.68 15.18 4.04
N LYS A 150 -1.87 15.61 3.58
CA LYS A 150 -3.04 14.73 3.48
C LYS A 150 -2.75 13.52 2.59
N LYS A 151 -2.09 13.73 1.45
CA LYS A 151 -1.78 12.65 0.51
C LYS A 151 -0.73 11.68 1.06
N LEU A 152 0.31 12.18 1.73
CA LEU A 152 1.31 11.37 2.42
C LEU A 152 0.68 10.49 3.50
N VAL A 153 -0.21 11.05 4.32
CA VAL A 153 -0.93 10.29 5.35
C VAL A 153 -1.78 9.19 4.71
N GLN A 154 -2.50 9.50 3.62
CA GLN A 154 -3.29 8.51 2.90
C GLN A 154 -2.43 7.37 2.34
N ASN A 155 -1.32 7.70 1.68
CA ASN A 155 -0.41 6.67 1.15
C ASN A 155 0.25 5.86 2.27
N ALA A 156 0.66 6.50 3.37
CA ALA A 156 1.22 5.81 4.53
C ALA A 156 0.21 4.84 5.16
N ALA A 157 -1.07 5.24 5.25
CA ALA A 157 -2.14 4.37 5.71
C ALA A 157 -2.34 3.16 4.77
N LEU A 158 -2.32 3.38 3.46
CA LEU A 158 -2.43 2.28 2.48
C LEU A 158 -1.22 1.33 2.53
N VAL A 159 0.00 1.86 2.72
CA VAL A 159 1.20 1.05 2.93
C VAL A 159 1.08 0.23 4.21
N ALA A 160 0.66 0.85 5.32
CA ALA A 160 0.47 0.14 6.59
C ALA A 160 -0.56 -0.99 6.45
N LEU A 161 -1.70 -0.74 5.80
CA LEU A 161 -2.70 -1.76 5.51
C LEU A 161 -2.13 -2.86 4.59
N GLY A 162 -1.36 -2.49 3.56
CA GLY A 162 -0.67 -3.44 2.69
C GLY A 162 0.31 -4.34 3.44
N LEU A 163 1.07 -3.78 4.41
CA LEU A 163 1.97 -4.52 5.29
C LEU A 163 1.19 -5.47 6.21
N VAL A 164 0.05 -5.05 6.75
CA VAL A 164 -0.86 -5.94 7.50
C VAL A 164 -1.31 -7.12 6.63
N VAL A 165 -1.69 -6.87 5.37
CA VAL A 165 -2.07 -7.95 4.44
C VAL A 165 -0.88 -8.87 4.14
N LEU A 166 0.32 -8.31 3.94
CA LEU A 166 1.53 -9.05 3.60
C LEU A 166 1.98 -9.98 4.73
N PHE A 167 1.97 -9.49 5.97
CA PHE A 167 2.47 -10.21 7.14
C PHE A 167 1.40 -10.97 7.92
N SER A 168 0.12 -10.82 7.59
CA SER A 168 -0.92 -11.62 8.23
C SER A 168 -0.72 -13.12 7.97
N ASN A 169 -0.85 -13.91 9.04
CA ASN A 169 -0.86 -15.37 8.95
C ASN A 169 -2.26 -15.94 8.74
N SER A 170 -3.30 -15.11 8.76
CA SER A 170 -4.67 -15.55 8.51
C SER A 170 -4.87 -15.90 7.04
N ARG A 171 -5.46 -17.07 6.76
CA ARG A 171 -5.86 -17.49 5.40
C ARG A 171 -7.38 -17.52 5.22
N ARG A 172 -8.13 -16.91 6.15
CA ARG A 172 -9.59 -16.83 6.09
C ARG A 172 -9.99 -15.83 5.00
N PHE A 173 -11.08 -16.12 4.28
CA PHE A 173 -11.62 -15.29 3.18
C PHE A 173 -10.68 -15.10 1.97
N CYS A 174 -9.67 -15.95 1.79
CA CYS A 174 -8.83 -15.97 0.59
C CYS A 174 -9.36 -17.02 -0.39
N LEU A 175 -9.76 -16.62 -1.61
CA LEU A 175 -10.25 -17.54 -2.63
C LEU A 175 -9.19 -18.57 -3.05
N SER A 176 -7.90 -18.23 -2.95
CA SER A 176 -6.80 -19.16 -3.20
C SER A 176 -6.87 -20.43 -2.33
N ARG A 177 -7.37 -20.34 -1.10
CA ARG A 177 -7.54 -21.50 -0.21
C ARG A 177 -8.59 -22.48 -0.75
N TRP A 178 -9.65 -21.97 -1.38
CA TRP A 178 -10.71 -22.80 -1.95
C TRP A 178 -10.23 -23.51 -3.22
N ILE A 179 -9.45 -22.81 -4.06
CA ILE A 179 -8.88 -23.37 -5.29
C ILE A 179 -7.85 -24.48 -4.97
N SER A 180 -6.91 -24.23 -4.04
CA SER A 180 -5.90 -25.23 -3.66
C SER A 180 -6.49 -26.42 -2.87
N GLY A 181 -7.55 -26.21 -2.09
CA GLY A 181 -8.23 -27.28 -1.35
C GLY A 181 -8.95 -28.30 -2.23
N GLY A 182 -9.23 -27.98 -3.50
CA GLY A 182 -9.77 -28.91 -4.48
C GLY A 182 -8.71 -29.77 -5.18
N GLN A 183 -7.43 -29.40 -5.08
CA GLN A 183 -6.32 -30.08 -5.76
C GLN A 183 -5.73 -31.22 -4.93
N ASP A 184 -5.90 -31.20 -3.61
CA ASP A 184 -5.49 -32.24 -2.65
C ASP A 184 -6.50 -33.42 -2.54
N ARG A 185 -7.56 -33.40 -3.37
CA ARG A 185 -8.61 -34.43 -3.41
C ARG A 185 -8.67 -35.21 -4.72
N ARG A 186 -7.64 -35.11 -5.58
CA ARG A 186 -7.54 -35.87 -6.84
C ARG A 186 -6.33 -36.78 -6.82
#